data_AF-A0A657IUK2-F1
#
_entry.id   AF-A0A657IUK2-F1
#
_cell.length_a   1.000
_cell.length_b   1.000
_cell.length_c   1.000
_cell.angle_alpha   90.00
_cell.angle_beta   90.00
_cell.angle_gamma   90.00
#
_symmetry.space_group_name_H-M   'P 1'
#
loop_
_entity.id
_entity.type
_entity.pdbx_description
1 polymer ?
#
loop_
_entity_poly.entity_id
_entity_poly.type
_entity_poly.pdbx_seq_one_letter_code
_entity_poly.pdbx_strand_id
1 'polypeptide(L)'
;MDMDATRKASLVRVGVAGTQAADSLDARVLHIQEHALAWMRELRPDVMAIERVFAQESVNTVIGTAHASGVVIAAAASLGIPVAWHTPPRPKPR
;
A
#
# COMPACT_ATOMS: atom_id res chain seq x y z
N MET A 1 9.47 1.66 -7.48
CA MET A 1 10.05 1.79 -8.83
C MET A 1 10.73 3.14 -8.89
N ASP A 2 11.80 3.26 -9.66
CA ASP A 2 12.42 4.55 -9.96
C ASP A 2 12.27 4.83 -11.45
N MET A 3 11.99 6.07 -11.83
CA MET A 3 11.72 6.47 -13.21
C MET A 3 12.71 7.53 -13.67
N ASP A 4 13.49 7.22 -14.69
CA ASP A 4 14.47 8.15 -15.25
C ASP A 4 13.84 9.18 -16.21
N ALA A 5 14.63 10.16 -16.63
CA ALA A 5 14.21 11.20 -17.58
C ALA A 5 13.77 10.66 -18.96
N THR A 6 14.06 9.40 -19.27
CA THR A 6 13.63 8.70 -20.50
C THR A 6 12.35 7.90 -20.32
N ARG A 7 11.69 8.01 -19.16
CA ARG A 7 10.48 7.25 -18.75
C ARG A 7 10.73 5.74 -18.63
N LYS A 8 11.96 5.31 -18.39
CA LYS A 8 12.23 3.91 -18.04
C LYS A 8 12.02 3.73 -16.54
N ALA A 9 11.17 2.77 -16.20
CA ALA A 9 10.97 2.34 -14.82
C ALA A 9 11.92 1.18 -14.49
N SER A 10 12.60 1.27 -13.34
CA SER A 10 13.38 0.17 -12.78
C SER A 10 12.77 -0.31 -11.47
N LEU A 11 12.85 -1.62 -11.22
CA LEU A 11 12.42 -2.20 -9.95
C LEU A 11 13.53 -2.02 -8.91
N VAL A 12 13.26 -1.21 -7.88
CA VAL A 12 14.19 -0.99 -6.77
C VAL A 12 14.04 -2.08 -5.70
N ARG A 13 12.80 -2.41 -5.33
CA ARG A 13 12.47 -3.41 -4.30
C ARG A 13 11.04 -3.91 -4.44
N VAL A 14 10.82 -5.15 -4.00
CA VAL A 14 9.50 -5.78 -3.86
C VAL A 14 9.50 -6.65 -2.60
N GLY A 15 8.32 -6.90 -2.03
CA GLY A 15 8.13 -7.66 -0.80
C GLY A 15 6.70 -7.59 -0.31
N VAL A 16 6.39 -8.38 0.71
CA VAL A 16 5.03 -8.58 1.24
C VAL A 16 5.08 -8.51 2.76
N ALA A 17 4.18 -7.72 3.37
CA ALA A 17 3.94 -7.71 4.81
C ALA A 17 2.67 -8.53 5.12
N GLY A 18 2.86 -9.81 5.43
CA GLY A 18 1.77 -10.75 5.71
C GLY A 18 1.45 -10.86 7.19
N THR A 19 0.20 -11.16 7.52
CA THR A 19 -0.25 -11.41 8.91
C THR A 19 -1.00 -12.73 9.00
N GLN A 20 -1.04 -13.36 10.17
CA GLN A 20 -1.82 -14.58 10.38
C GLN A 20 -3.29 -14.21 10.58
N ALA A 21 -4.20 -15.10 10.14
CA ALA A 21 -5.64 -14.87 10.30
C ALA A 21 -6.08 -14.87 11.78
N ALA A 22 -5.32 -15.55 12.65
CA ALA A 22 -5.58 -15.61 14.09
C ALA A 22 -5.08 -14.37 14.84
N ASP A 23 -4.28 -13.50 14.20
CA ASP A 23 -3.79 -12.27 14.83
C ASP A 23 -4.95 -11.30 15.06
N SER A 24 -4.95 -10.64 16.22
CA SER A 24 -5.90 -9.57 16.51
C SER A 24 -5.74 -8.41 15.52
N LEU A 25 -6.83 -7.68 15.25
CA LEU A 25 -6.83 -6.62 14.23
C LEU A 25 -5.75 -5.56 14.47
N ASP A 26 -5.58 -5.13 15.71
CA ASP A 26 -4.58 -4.16 16.14
C ASP A 26 -3.14 -4.65 15.88
N ALA A 27 -2.82 -5.90 16.21
CA ALA A 27 -1.52 -6.49 15.92
C ALA A 27 -1.25 -6.53 14.40
N ARG A 28 -2.27 -6.87 13.60
CA ARG A 28 -2.16 -6.89 12.14
C ARG A 28 -1.91 -5.51 11.55
N VAL A 29 -2.63 -4.50 12.03
CA VAL A 29 -2.48 -3.10 11.59
C VAL A 29 -1.11 -2.54 11.99
N LEU A 30 -0.65 -2.84 13.20
CA LEU A 30 0.68 -2.44 13.68
C LEU A 30 1.78 -3.05 12.81
N HIS A 31 1.71 -4.35 12.53
CA HIS A 31 2.69 -5.03 11.68
C HIS A 31 2.81 -4.38 10.29
N ILE A 32 1.68 -4.06 9.65
CA ILE A 32 1.66 -3.38 8.36
C ILE A 32 2.27 -1.98 8.46
N GLN A 33 1.96 -1.23 9.52
CA GLN A 33 2.50 0.12 9.75
C GLN A 33 4.03 0.10 9.87
N GLU A 34 4.56 -0.78 10.71
CA GLU A 34 5.99 -0.87 10.98
C GLU A 34 6.78 -1.23 9.71
N HIS A 35 6.28 -2.20 8.95
CA HIS A 35 6.88 -2.56 7.66
C HIS A 35 6.85 -1.40 6.66
N ALA A 36 5.72 -0.70 6.55
CA ALA A 36 5.60 0.45 5.66
C ALA A 36 6.55 1.58 6.05
N LEU A 37 6.62 1.93 7.34
CA LEU A 37 7.52 2.96 7.87
C LEU A 37 8.99 2.61 7.64
N ALA A 38 9.38 1.35 7.86
CA ALA A 38 10.74 0.90 7.64
C ALA A 38 11.16 1.14 6.18
N TRP A 39 10.31 0.75 5.22
CA TRP A 39 10.58 0.93 3.80
C TRP A 39 10.57 2.40 3.37
N MET A 40 9.60 3.20 3.84
CA MET A 40 9.56 4.62 3.53
C MET A 40 10.81 5.35 4.05
N ARG A 41 11.31 4.98 5.23
CA ARG A 41 12.55 5.55 5.79
C ARG A 41 13.80 5.12 5.04
N GLU A 42 13.87 3.85 4.62
CA GLU A 42 15.01 3.33 3.88
C GLU A 42 15.05 3.89 2.44
N LEU A 43 13.92 3.84 1.74
CA LEU A 43 13.82 4.19 0.32
C LEU A 43 13.63 5.69 0.08
N ARG A 44 13.09 6.43 1.06
CA ARG A 44 12.76 7.87 0.97
C ARG A 44 12.05 8.24 -0.35
N PRO A 45 10.91 7.61 -0.66
CA PRO A 45 10.24 7.84 -1.94
C PRO A 45 9.67 9.27 -2.00
N ASP A 46 9.71 9.87 -3.18
CA ASP A 46 9.10 11.19 -3.41
C ASP A 46 7.56 11.14 -3.37
N VAL A 47 6.97 9.98 -3.68
CA VAL A 47 5.53 9.76 -3.72
C VAL A 47 5.18 8.30 -3.41
N MET A 48 4.09 8.11 -2.68
CA MET A 48 3.48 6.80 -2.46
C MET A 48 2.32 6.58 -3.44
N ALA A 49 2.38 5.53 -4.24
CA ALA A 49 1.25 5.10 -5.07
C ALA A 49 0.44 4.02 -4.35
N ILE A 50 -0.87 4.21 -4.21
CA ILE A 50 -1.78 3.20 -3.62
C ILE A 50 -2.87 2.88 -4.63
N GLU A 51 -3.13 1.59 -4.84
CA GLU A 51 -4.16 1.11 -5.74
C GLU A 51 -5.56 1.27 -5.14
N ARG A 52 -6.51 1.76 -5.94
CA ARG A 52 -7.92 1.73 -5.56
C ARG A 52 -8.45 0.31 -5.66
N VAL A 53 -8.90 -0.24 -4.54
CA VAL A 53 -9.54 -1.55 -4.52
C VAL A 53 -11.04 -1.37 -4.74
N PHE A 54 -11.54 -1.81 -5.90
CA PHE A 54 -12.97 -1.83 -6.20
C PHE A 54 -13.60 -3.09 -5.60
N ALA A 55 -14.46 -2.91 -4.62
CA ALA A 55 -15.22 -3.98 -4.01
C ALA A 55 -16.38 -4.39 -4.93
N GLN A 56 -16.38 -5.61 -5.47
CA GLN A 56 -17.59 -6.16 -6.07
C GLN A 56 -18.23 -7.27 -5.21
N GLU A 57 -17.51 -7.99 -4.33
CA GLU A 57 -18.07 -9.28 -3.86
C GLU A 57 -17.86 -9.70 -2.38
N SER A 58 -17.16 -8.97 -1.49
CA SER A 58 -17.15 -9.38 -0.06
C SER A 58 -16.83 -8.29 0.96
N VAL A 59 -17.82 -7.91 1.78
CA VAL A 59 -17.71 -6.86 2.82
C VAL A 59 -16.53 -7.09 3.80
N ASN A 60 -16.23 -8.35 4.14
CA ASN A 60 -15.13 -8.69 5.06
C ASN A 60 -13.73 -8.38 4.49
N THR A 61 -13.52 -8.56 3.18
CA THR A 61 -12.22 -8.24 2.55
C THR A 61 -12.08 -6.73 2.33
N VAL A 62 -13.20 -6.04 2.11
CA VAL A 62 -13.24 -4.58 1.96
C VAL A 62 -12.78 -3.88 3.22
N ILE A 63 -13.28 -4.29 4.39
CA ILE A 63 -12.92 -3.67 5.67
C ILE A 63 -11.45 -3.93 6.01
N GLY A 64 -10.96 -5.17 5.84
CA GLY A 64 -9.55 -5.49 6.07
C GLY A 64 -8.60 -4.69 5.17
N THR A 65 -8.96 -4.56 3.89
CA THR A 65 -8.21 -3.75 2.93
C THR A 65 -8.24 -2.26 3.30
N ALA A 66 -9.38 -1.75 3.76
CA ALA A 66 -9.50 -0.36 4.21
C ALA A 66 -8.59 -0.07 5.42
N HIS A 67 -8.49 -0.97 6.39
CA HIS A 67 -7.58 -0.82 7.53
C HIS A 67 -6.11 -0.81 7.08
N ALA A 68 -5.70 -1.75 6.22
CA ALA A 68 -4.34 -1.82 5.69
C ALA A 68 -3.98 -0.55 4.90
N SER A 69 -4.85 -0.12 3.98
CA SER A 69 -4.64 1.11 3.21
C SER A 69 -4.60 2.34 4.10
N GLY A 70 -5.52 2.44 5.08
CA GLY A 70 -5.59 3.57 6.00
C GLY A 70 -4.31 3.76 6.80
N VAL A 71 -3.73 2.67 7.32
CA VAL A 71 -2.50 2.76 8.13
C VAL A 71 -1.28 3.11 7.27
N VAL A 72 -1.21 2.62 6.03
CA VAL A 72 -0.13 2.99 5.08
C VAL A 72 -0.23 4.46 4.67
N ILE A 73 -1.44 4.97 4.43
CA ILE A 73 -1.69 6.39 4.13
C ILE A 73 -1.26 7.26 5.29
N ALA A 74 -1.65 6.89 6.52
CA ALA A 74 -1.27 7.62 7.72
C ALA A 74 0.26 7.64 7.92
N ALA A 75 0.93 6.50 7.71
CA ALA A 75 2.39 6.41 7.78
C ALA A 75 3.08 7.33 6.76
N ALA A 76 2.65 7.32 5.49
CA ALA A 76 3.19 8.20 4.46
C ALA A 76 3.01 9.68 4.82
N ALA A 77 1.80 10.06 5.25
CA ALA A 77 1.49 11.42 5.69
C ALA A 77 2.36 11.86 6.87
N SER A 78 2.63 10.97 7.83
CA SER A 78 3.49 11.26 8.99
C SER A 78 4.95 11.57 8.63
N LEU A 79 5.40 11.12 7.44
CA LEU A 79 6.73 11.38 6.91
C LEU A 79 6.75 12.50 5.86
N GLY A 80 5.60 13.16 5.62
CA GLY A 80 5.48 14.21 4.60
C GLY A 80 5.51 13.69 3.16
N ILE A 81 5.29 12.38 2.94
CA ILE A 81 5.32 11.78 1.62
C ILE A 81 3.91 11.85 1.02
N PRO A 82 3.70 12.53 -0.13
CA PRO A 82 2.40 12.62 -0.77
C PRO A 82 1.91 11.25 -1.24
N VAL A 83 0.60 11.01 -1.12
CA VAL A 83 -0.05 9.79 -1.61
C VAL A 83 -0.80 10.09 -2.92
N ALA A 84 -0.46 9.35 -3.97
CA ALA A 84 -1.15 9.34 -5.25
C ALA A 84 -1.98 8.06 -5.41
N TRP A 85 -3.19 8.21 -5.93
CA TRP A 85 -4.07 7.07 -6.19
C TRP A 85 -3.81 6.51 -7.59
N HIS A 86 -3.42 5.24 -7.65
CA HIS A 86 -3.45 4.50 -8.89
C HIS A 86 -4.83 3.87 -9.07
N THR A 87 -5.56 4.29 -10.09
CA THR A 87 -6.79 3.62 -10.48
C THR A 87 -6.44 2.58 -11.54
N PRO A 88 -6.42 1.29 -11.20
CA PRO A 88 -6.24 0.25 -12.20
C PRO A 88 -7.46 0.29 -13.16
N PRO A 89 -7.30 -0.05 -14.45
CA PRO A 89 -8.43 -0.14 -15.35
C PRO A 89 -9.43 -1.18 -14.83
N ARG A 90 -10.73 -0.87 -14.90
CA ARG A 90 -11.80 -1.80 -14.49
C ARG A 90 -11.59 -3.16 -15.20
N PRO A 91 -11.66 -4.30 -14.48
CA PRO A 91 -11.57 -5.59 -15.13
C PRO A 91 -12.68 -5.69 -16.18
N LYS A 92 -12.32 -6.08 -17.41
CA LYS A 92 -13.31 -6.38 -18.45
C LYS A 92 -14.13 -7.60 -17.98
N PRO A 93 -15.46 -7.61 -18.13
CA PRO A 93 -16.25 -8.80 -17.86
C PRO A 93 -15.73 -9.97 -18.71
N ARG A 94 -15.65 -11.15 -18.11
CA ARG A 94 -15.34 -12.40 -18.82
C ARG A 94 -16.48 -12.78 -19.74
#